data_AF-A0A9D4LVH0-F1
#
_entry.id   AF-A0A9D4LVH0-F1
#
_cell.length_a   1.000
_cell.length_b   1.000
_cell.length_c   1.000
_cell.angle_alpha   90.00
_cell.angle_beta   90.00
_cell.angle_gamma   90.00
#
_symmetry.space_group_name_H-M   'P 1'
#
loop_
_entity.id
_entity.type
_entity.pdbx_description
1 polymer ?
#
loop_
_entity_poly.entity_id
_entity_poly.type
_entity_poly.pdbx_seq_one_letter_code
_entity_poly.pdbx_strand_id
1 'polypeptide(L)'
;MAQNRLIEQKQDTWPNQTQSHIKRSLRKAKEPEKFDGQSADWRDYIVHFKNVAHWNDWDNLEKAQQLIMSLKGNAQKLLSDLQPSQMNNYSYLLEVLGRRFSPVEGETTYRYEFRNRCQKKTESAADFVYALQKLCVQA
;
A
#
# COMPACT_ATOMS: atom_id res chain seq x y z
N MET A 1 -37.27 -53.89 14.85
CA MET A 1 -36.96 -53.52 13.45
C MET A 1 -37.41 -52.09 13.27
N ALA A 2 -36.55 -51.12 13.56
CA ALA A 2 -35.56 -50.51 12.66
C ALA A 2 -36.06 -49.06 12.43
N GLN A 3 -35.60 -48.09 13.21
CA GLN A 3 -34.39 -47.32 12.90
C GLN A 3 -34.66 -46.36 11.73
N ASN A 4 -34.91 -45.08 12.03
CA ASN A 4 -33.93 -44.04 11.75
C ASN A 4 -34.36 -42.63 12.15
N ARG A 5 -33.42 -42.01 12.84
CA ARG A 5 -33.35 -40.64 13.32
C ARG A 5 -32.95 -39.79 12.11
N LEU A 6 -33.88 -39.04 11.52
CA LEU A 6 -33.53 -38.07 10.47
C LEU A 6 -33.30 -36.71 11.13
N ILE A 7 -32.01 -36.48 11.33
CA ILE A 7 -31.37 -35.21 11.60
C ILE A 7 -31.89 -34.23 10.55
N GLU A 8 -32.71 -33.26 10.98
CA GLU A 8 -32.99 -32.09 10.17
C GLU A 8 -31.71 -31.25 10.18
N GLN A 9 -30.83 -31.57 9.23
CA GLN A 9 -29.69 -30.75 8.90
C GLN A 9 -30.22 -29.38 8.52
N LYS A 10 -30.11 -28.42 9.45
CA LYS A 10 -30.04 -27.00 9.07
C LYS A 10 -28.86 -26.89 8.12
N GLN A 11 -29.16 -26.89 6.83
CA GLN A 11 -28.21 -26.46 5.82
C GLN A 11 -27.92 -25.01 6.15
N ASP A 12 -26.76 -24.76 6.76
CA ASP A 12 -26.11 -23.46 6.72
C ASP A 12 -25.77 -23.18 5.25
N THR A 13 -26.76 -22.77 4.48
CA THR A 13 -26.57 -22.27 3.13
C THR A 13 -25.88 -20.91 3.25
N TRP A 14 -24.58 -20.92 3.01
CA TRP A 14 -23.78 -19.72 2.78
C TRP A 14 -24.47 -18.87 1.69
N PRO A 15 -24.49 -17.52 1.81
CA PRO A 15 -25.22 -16.69 0.87
C PRO A 15 -24.66 -16.84 -0.54
N ASN A 16 -25.57 -17.10 -1.47
CA ASN A 16 -25.35 -17.35 -2.89
C ASN A 16 -24.43 -16.27 -3.51
N GLN A 17 -23.32 -16.67 -4.14
CA GLN A 17 -22.34 -15.76 -4.76
C GLN A 17 -22.99 -14.72 -5.69
N THR A 18 -24.05 -15.11 -6.38
CA THR A 18 -24.87 -14.28 -7.27
C THR A 18 -25.48 -13.06 -6.56
N GLN A 19 -25.94 -13.21 -5.31
CA GLN A 19 -26.50 -12.08 -4.54
C GLN A 19 -25.42 -11.08 -4.14
N SER A 20 -24.19 -11.56 -3.90
CA SER A 20 -23.06 -10.69 -3.57
C SER A 20 -22.70 -9.78 -4.74
N HIS A 21 -22.63 -10.32 -5.96
CA HIS A 21 -22.34 -9.57 -7.19
C HIS A 21 -23.42 -8.54 -7.52
N ILE A 22 -24.71 -8.90 -7.37
CA ILE A 22 -25.83 -7.96 -7.57
C ILE A 22 -25.77 -6.82 -6.55
N LYS A 23 -25.47 -7.12 -5.27
CA LYS A 23 -25.27 -6.08 -4.26
C LYS A 23 -24.06 -5.19 -4.59
N ARG A 24 -22.99 -5.71 -5.20
CA ARG A 24 -21.85 -4.88 -5.63
C ARG A 24 -22.23 -3.91 -6.74
N SER A 25 -23.01 -4.35 -7.74
CA SER A 25 -23.39 -3.51 -8.89
C SER A 25 -24.34 -2.38 -8.54
N LEU A 26 -25.01 -2.45 -7.38
CA LEU A 26 -25.94 -1.42 -6.89
C LEU A 26 -25.25 -0.36 -6.00
N ARG A 27 -23.97 -0.51 -5.67
CA ARG A 27 -23.26 0.43 -4.79
C ARG A 27 -22.80 1.66 -5.56
N LYS A 28 -22.93 2.83 -4.93
CA LYS A 28 -22.37 4.08 -5.46
C LYS A 28 -20.84 4.01 -5.43
N ALA A 29 -20.22 4.25 -6.58
CA ALA A 29 -18.77 4.35 -6.70
C ALA A 29 -18.23 5.48 -5.81
N LYS A 30 -17.03 5.28 -5.28
CA LYS A 30 -16.31 6.25 -4.46
C LYS A 30 -15.13 6.81 -5.24
N GLU A 31 -14.87 8.10 -5.06
CA GLU A 31 -13.70 8.73 -5.65
C GLU A 31 -12.54 8.72 -4.65
N PRO A 32 -11.30 8.46 -5.11
CA PRO A 32 -10.13 8.53 -4.28
C PRO A 32 -9.78 10.00 -4.00
N GLU A 33 -9.11 10.23 -2.87
CA GLU A 33 -8.62 11.55 -2.53
C GLU A 33 -7.51 12.00 -3.49
N LYS A 34 -7.33 13.32 -3.61
CA LYS A 34 -6.28 13.89 -4.45
C LYS A 34 -4.94 13.87 -3.72
N PHE A 35 -3.88 13.42 -4.39
CA PHE A 35 -2.53 13.35 -3.85
C PHE A 35 -1.62 14.37 -4.53
N ASP A 36 -1.06 15.32 -3.76
CA ASP A 36 -0.05 16.28 -4.24
C ASP A 36 1.39 15.85 -3.98
N GLY A 37 1.59 14.81 -3.16
CA GLY A 37 2.90 14.38 -2.71
C GLY A 37 3.48 15.17 -1.54
N GLN A 38 2.67 15.98 -0.85
CA GLN A 38 3.12 16.81 0.28
C GLN A 38 2.15 16.77 1.48
N SER A 39 0.84 16.80 1.21
CA SER A 39 -0.19 16.94 2.24
C SER A 39 -0.47 15.66 3.03
N ALA A 40 -0.10 14.49 2.48
CA ALA A 40 -0.30 13.18 3.10
C ALA A 40 0.91 12.28 2.85
N ASP A 41 1.20 11.35 3.77
CA ASP A 41 2.21 10.31 3.56
C ASP A 41 1.75 9.36 2.44
N TRP A 42 2.69 8.95 1.60
CA TRP A 42 2.42 8.06 0.46
C TRP A 42 1.85 6.70 0.89
N ARG A 43 2.33 6.12 2.00
CA ARG A 43 1.88 4.80 2.46
C ARG A 43 0.43 4.86 2.90
N ASP A 44 0.06 5.88 3.66
CA ASP A 44 -1.31 6.11 4.11
C ASP A 44 -2.24 6.35 2.92
N TYR A 45 -1.80 7.18 1.97
CA TYR A 45 -2.55 7.44 0.75
C TYR A 45 -2.83 6.16 -0.06
N ILE A 46 -1.83 5.29 -0.21
CA ILE A 46 -2.00 4.04 -0.96
C ILE A 46 -2.93 3.05 -0.26
N VAL A 47 -2.94 3.01 1.07
CA VAL A 47 -3.92 2.20 1.81
C VAL A 47 -5.34 2.70 1.53
N HIS A 48 -5.57 4.02 1.62
CA HIS A 48 -6.85 4.62 1.27
C HIS A 48 -7.27 4.31 -0.18
N PHE A 49 -6.38 4.55 -1.14
CA PHE A 49 -6.64 4.29 -2.55
C PHE A 49 -7.01 2.83 -2.81
N LYS A 50 -6.31 1.87 -2.20
CA LYS A 50 -6.60 0.44 -2.34
C LYS A 50 -7.97 0.07 -1.77
N ASN A 51 -8.39 0.69 -0.66
CA ASN A 51 -9.73 0.49 -0.10
C ASN A 51 -10.82 1.02 -1.04
N VAL A 52 -10.62 2.19 -1.63
CA VAL A 52 -11.54 2.76 -2.64
C VAL A 52 -11.61 1.86 -3.87
N ALA A 53 -10.46 1.42 -4.39
CA ALA A 53 -10.39 0.52 -5.53
C ALA A 53 -11.08 -0.82 -5.27
N HIS A 54 -10.91 -1.38 -4.06
CA HIS A 54 -11.59 -2.59 -3.65
C HIS A 54 -13.11 -2.40 -3.53
N TRP A 55 -13.56 -1.28 -2.96
CA TRP A 55 -14.99 -0.96 -2.86
C TRP A 55 -15.65 -0.86 -4.24
N ASN A 56 -14.95 -0.24 -5.19
CA ASN A 56 -15.40 -0.05 -6.56
C ASN A 56 -15.19 -1.26 -7.48
N ASP A 57 -14.51 -2.31 -6.99
CA ASP A 57 -14.18 -3.51 -7.75
C ASP A 57 -13.34 -3.23 -9.01
N TRP A 58 -12.43 -2.26 -8.93
CA TRP A 58 -11.60 -1.86 -10.07
C TRP A 58 -10.60 -2.93 -10.48
N ASP A 59 -10.47 -3.13 -11.79
CA ASP A 59 -9.39 -3.90 -12.38
C ASP A 59 -8.05 -3.13 -12.31
N ASN A 60 -6.96 -3.75 -12.80
CA ASN A 60 -5.64 -3.12 -12.76
C ASN A 60 -5.50 -1.92 -13.69
N LEU A 61 -6.20 -1.91 -14.83
CA LEU A 61 -6.15 -0.79 -15.77
C LEU A 61 -6.91 0.41 -15.18
N GLU A 62 -8.10 0.18 -14.64
CA GLU A 62 -8.90 1.19 -13.96
C GLU A 62 -8.15 1.76 -12.75
N LYS A 63 -7.50 0.91 -11.94
CA LYS A 63 -6.64 1.38 -10.84
C LYS A 63 -5.54 2.32 -11.31
N ALA A 64 -4.89 1.99 -12.43
CA ALA A 64 -3.82 2.82 -12.98
C ALA A 64 -4.36 4.20 -13.41
N GLN A 65 -5.47 4.21 -14.17
CA GLN A 65 -6.12 5.43 -14.64
C GLN A 65 -6.62 6.31 -13.48
N GLN A 66 -7.28 5.70 -12.49
CA GLN A 66 -7.82 6.40 -11.33
C GLN A 66 -6.71 6.97 -10.44
N LEU A 67 -5.59 6.24 -10.31
CA LEU A 67 -4.41 6.74 -9.60
C LEU A 67 -3.81 7.95 -10.31
N ILE A 68 -3.71 7.92 -11.63
CA ILE A 68 -3.23 9.06 -12.43
C ILE A 68 -4.16 10.27 -12.26
N MET A 69 -5.48 10.06 -12.35
CA MET A 69 -6.49 11.10 -12.21
C MET A 69 -6.57 11.68 -10.79
N SER A 70 -6.09 10.96 -9.79
CA SER A 70 -6.03 11.42 -8.41
C SER A 70 -4.75 12.20 -8.08
N LEU A 71 -3.74 12.20 -8.96
CA LEU A 71 -2.55 13.03 -8.77
C LEU A 71 -2.83 14.50 -9.07
N LYS A 72 -2.22 15.39 -8.28
CA LYS A 72 -2.21 16.84 -8.50
C LYS A 72 -0.82 17.41 -8.19
N GLY A 73 -0.58 18.67 -8.56
CA GLY A 73 0.60 19.41 -8.13
C GLY A 73 1.92 18.69 -8.47
N ASN A 74 2.80 18.52 -7.47
CA ASN A 74 4.12 17.91 -7.68
C ASN A 74 4.04 16.43 -8.08
N ALA A 75 3.06 15.67 -7.57
CA ALA A 75 2.85 14.28 -7.95
C ALA A 75 2.48 14.12 -9.42
N GLN A 76 1.62 14.99 -9.94
CA GLN A 76 1.20 14.95 -11.35
C GLN A 76 2.36 15.22 -12.32
N LYS A 77 3.34 16.04 -11.95
CA LYS A 77 4.51 16.34 -12.80
C LYS A 77 5.33 15.10 -13.16
N LEU A 78 5.30 14.07 -12.32
CA LEU A 78 6.01 12.81 -12.56
C LEU A 78 5.49 12.07 -13.80
N LEU A 79 4.25 12.34 -14.20
CA LEU A 79 3.62 11.69 -15.35
C LEU A 79 4.21 12.16 -16.68
N SER A 80 4.79 13.36 -16.75
CA SER A 80 5.35 13.91 -17.99
C SER A 80 6.50 13.07 -18.55
N ASP A 81 7.18 12.30 -17.68
CA ASP A 81 8.34 11.47 -18.05
C ASP A 81 7.94 10.03 -18.43
N LEU A 82 6.65 9.68 -18.31
CA LEU A 82 6.17 8.32 -18.51
C LEU A 82 5.55 8.11 -19.90
N GLN A 83 5.74 6.91 -20.44
CA GLN A 83 5.07 6.46 -21.66
C GLN A 83 3.65 5.97 -21.37
N PRO A 84 2.72 5.99 -22.35
CA PRO A 84 1.36 5.50 -22.15
C PRO A 84 1.28 4.04 -21.66
N SER A 85 2.19 3.17 -22.12
CA SER A 85 2.29 1.78 -21.65
C SER A 85 2.64 1.67 -20.16
N GLN A 86 3.45 2.60 -19.66
CA GLN A 86 3.82 2.69 -18.24
C GLN A 86 2.67 3.27 -17.40
N MET A 87 1.93 4.24 -17.95
CA MET A 87 0.75 4.82 -17.31
C MET A 87 -0.41 3.82 -17.15
N ASN A 88 -0.49 2.80 -18.02
CA ASN A 88 -1.49 1.73 -17.91
C ASN A 88 -1.07 0.60 -16.97
N ASN A 89 0.15 0.64 -16.42
CA ASN A 89 0.68 -0.40 -15.53
C ASN A 89 0.62 0.08 -14.08
N TYR A 90 -0.39 -0.39 -13.34
CA TYR A 90 -0.61 -0.02 -11.95
C TYR A 90 0.60 -0.34 -11.04
N SER A 91 1.23 -1.50 -11.21
CA SER A 91 2.39 -1.89 -10.40
C SER A 91 3.58 -0.97 -10.64
N TYR A 92 3.84 -0.62 -11.89
CA TYR A 92 4.91 0.31 -12.25
C TYR A 92 4.66 1.72 -11.67
N LEU A 93 3.42 2.21 -11.71
CA LEU A 93 3.05 3.48 -11.10
C LEU A 93 3.31 3.49 -9.58
N LEU A 94 2.93 2.43 -8.87
CA LEU A 94 3.19 2.31 -7.44
C LEU A 94 4.69 2.36 -7.11
N GLU A 95 5.51 1.71 -7.92
CA GLU A 95 6.96 1.68 -7.76
C GLU A 95 7.59 3.07 -7.96
N VAL A 96 7.26 3.74 -9.06
CA VAL A 96 7.83 5.05 -9.40
C VAL A 96 7.37 6.14 -8.43
N LEU A 97 6.08 6.16 -8.09
CA LEU A 97 5.54 7.10 -7.09
C LEU A 97 6.09 6.79 -5.69
N GLY A 98 6.20 5.50 -5.32
CA GLY A 98 6.75 5.07 -4.04
C GLY A 98 8.20 5.48 -3.87
N ARG A 99 9.06 5.27 -4.88
CA ARG A 99 10.45 5.73 -4.83
C ARG A 99 10.57 7.24 -4.61
N ARG A 100 9.66 8.02 -5.17
CA ARG A 100 9.71 9.49 -5.12
C ARG A 100 9.14 10.07 -3.83
N PHE A 101 8.04 9.53 -3.34
CA PHE A 101 7.28 10.08 -2.21
C PHE A 101 7.37 9.26 -0.93
N SER A 102 7.95 8.08 -1.00
CA SER A 102 8.32 7.25 0.14
C SER A 102 9.65 6.57 -0.14
N PRO A 103 10.72 7.35 -0.40
CA PRO A 103 12.04 6.77 -0.56
C PRO A 103 12.31 5.87 0.65
N VAL A 104 12.89 4.70 0.39
CA VAL A 104 13.34 3.81 1.47
C VAL A 104 14.57 4.49 2.06
N GLU A 105 14.34 5.51 2.90
CA GLU A 105 15.41 6.28 3.55
C GLU A 105 16.16 5.43 4.57
N GLY A 106 15.58 4.33 5.02
CA GLY A 106 16.16 3.49 6.07
C GLY A 106 17.45 2.79 5.64
N GLU A 107 17.41 1.99 4.58
CA GLU A 107 18.51 1.08 4.28
C GLU A 107 19.82 1.80 3.94
N THR A 108 19.76 2.93 3.23
CA THR A 108 20.96 3.73 2.89
C THR A 108 21.42 4.62 4.04
N THR A 109 20.50 5.24 4.80
CA THR A 109 20.85 6.13 5.91
C THR A 109 21.38 5.34 7.10
N TYR A 110 20.70 4.26 7.52
CA TYR A 110 21.17 3.45 8.64
C TYR A 110 22.47 2.72 8.31
N ARG A 111 22.67 2.25 7.07
CA ARG A 111 23.97 1.69 6.64
C ARG A 111 25.07 2.74 6.59
N TYR A 112 24.77 3.95 6.10
CA TYR A 112 25.72 5.05 6.09
C TYR A 112 26.09 5.47 7.51
N GLU A 113 25.12 5.66 8.39
CA GLU A 113 25.33 5.98 9.80
C GLU A 113 26.10 4.88 10.50
N PHE A 114 25.73 3.60 10.32
CA PHE A 114 26.45 2.46 10.89
C PHE A 114 27.91 2.42 10.44
N ARG A 115 28.19 2.58 9.14
CA ARG A 115 29.55 2.57 8.59
C ARG A 115 30.41 3.73 9.10
N ASN A 116 29.81 4.88 9.35
CA ASN A 116 30.52 6.09 9.78
C ASN A 116 30.46 6.32 11.30
N ARG A 117 29.89 5.38 12.06
CA ARG A 117 29.72 5.52 13.50
C ARG A 117 31.04 5.22 14.24
N CYS A 118 31.64 6.27 14.79
CA CYS A 118 32.81 6.18 15.68
C CYS A 118 32.41 6.48 17.13
N GLN A 119 33.05 5.83 18.11
CA GLN A 119 32.80 6.07 19.53
C GLN A 119 33.14 7.53 19.89
N LYS A 120 32.23 8.21 20.59
CA LYS A 120 32.47 9.60 21.04
C LYS A 120 33.36 9.61 22.29
N LYS A 121 34.11 10.69 22.50
CA LYS A 121 35.03 10.83 23.65
C LYS A 121 34.35 10.70 25.02
N THR A 122 33.06 11.01 25.10
CA THR A 122 32.25 10.97 26.33
C THR A 122 31.36 9.73 26.42
N GLU A 123 31.46 8.82 25.46
CA GLU A 123 30.58 7.66 25.33
C GLU A 123 31.28 6.41 25.88
N SER A 124 30.59 5.65 26.72
CA SER A 124 31.11 4.37 27.19
C SER A 124 31.12 3.33 26.06
N ALA A 125 31.95 2.30 26.19
CA ALA A 125 31.97 1.22 25.18
C ALA A 125 30.61 0.51 25.07
N ALA A 126 29.87 0.39 26.17
CA ALA A 126 28.54 -0.23 26.17
C ALA A 126 27.51 0.62 25.41
N ASP A 127 27.51 1.94 25.61
CA ASP A 127 26.61 2.86 24.91
C ASP A 127 26.87 2.88 23.40
N PHE A 128 28.15 2.80 23.02
CA PHE A 128 28.55 2.72 21.62
C PHE A 128 28.06 1.44 20.94
N VAL A 129 28.25 0.29 21.59
CA VAL A 129 27.75 -1.01 21.10
C VAL A 129 26.24 -1.00 20.98
N TYR A 130 25.53 -0.45 21.97
CA TYR A 130 24.07 -0.32 21.92
C TYR A 130 23.60 0.54 20.75
N ALA A 131 24.27 1.67 20.49
CA ALA A 131 23.97 2.54 19.36
C ALA A 131 24.23 1.84 18.01
N LEU A 132 25.33 1.09 17.87
CA LEU A 132 25.62 0.30 16.67
C LEU A 132 24.58 -0.81 16.44
N GLN A 133 24.17 -1.51 17.50
CA GLN A 133 23.12 -2.53 17.41
C GLN A 133 21.80 -1.94 16.95
N LYS A 134 21.41 -0.77 17.49
CA LYS A 134 20.19 -0.07 17.06
C LYS A 134 20.24 0.29 15.57
N LEU A 135 21.38 0.79 15.09
CA LEU A 135 21.56 1.12 13.67
C LEU A 135 21.54 -0.14 12.78
N CYS A 136 22.11 -1.26 13.23
CA CYS A 136 22.13 -2.52 12.49
C CYS A 136 20.72 -3.15 12.35
N VAL A 137 19.86 -3.02 13.36
CA VAL A 137 18.50 -3.57 13.32
C VAL A 137 17.58 -2.77 12.40
N GLN A 138 17.93 -1.50 12.14
CA GLN A 138 17.16 -0.61 11.28
C GLN A 138 17.68 -0.56 9.83
N ALA A 139 18.90 -1.07 9.58
CA ALA A 139 19.61 -1.14 8.29
C ALA A 139 19.30 -2.39 7.45
#